data_AF-A0A7K2Z9M4-F1
#
_entry.id   AF-A0A7K2Z9M4-F1
#
_cell.length_a   1.000
_cell.length_b   1.000
_cell.length_c   1.000
_cell.angle_alpha   90.00
_cell.angle_beta   90.00
_cell.angle_gamma   90.00
#
_symmetry.space_group_name_H-M   'P 1'
#
loop_
_entity.id
_entity.type
_entity.pdbx_description
1 polymer ?
#
loop_
_entity_poly.entity_id
_entity_poly.type
_entity_poly.pdbx_seq_one_letter_code
_entity_poly.pdbx_strand_id
1 'polypeptide(L)'
;GRAQFFVAPGAATELPGLLYRMGWDDADLDLRALGPGAHITAPPSDLGGLGPVRWLRPPVLDTAAAPPQARLLLGTLAYICHRS
;
A
#
# COMPACT_ATOMS: atom_id res chain seq x y z
N GLY A 1 -13.84 -1.08 3.29
CA GLY A 1 -13.24 0.24 3.04
C GLY A 1 -11.76 0.08 2.81
N ARG A 2 -11.13 0.96 2.02
CA ARG A 2 -9.72 0.81 1.62
C ARG A 2 -8.81 1.82 2.30
N ALA A 3 -7.52 1.54 2.28
CA ALA A 3 -6.52 2.51 2.69
C ALA A 3 -5.43 2.64 1.62
N GLN A 4 -4.94 3.86 1.43
CA GLN A 4 -3.84 4.17 0.52
C GLN A 4 -2.66 4.72 1.31
N PHE A 5 -1.45 4.52 0.77
CA PHE A 5 -0.20 5.03 1.33
C PHE A 5 0.86 5.06 0.24
N PHE A 6 1.88 5.90 0.45
CA PHE A 6 3.05 5.94 -0.43
C PHE A 6 4.20 5.12 0.14
N VAL A 7 4.98 4.57 -0.78
CA VAL A 7 6.22 3.83 -0.53
C VAL A 7 7.33 4.37 -1.42
N ALA A 8 8.57 4.03 -1.07
CA ALA A 8 9.74 4.37 -1.87
C ALA A 8 9.55 3.97 -3.36
N PRO A 9 10.06 4.78 -4.31
CA PRO A 9 10.03 4.44 -5.73
C PRO A 9 10.58 3.04 -6.02
N GLY A 10 10.04 2.37 -7.04
CA GLY A 10 10.43 1.00 -7.41
C GLY A 10 9.72 -0.10 -6.62
N ALA A 11 9.13 0.21 -5.46
CA ALA A 11 8.45 -0.77 -4.62
C ALA A 11 7.32 -1.53 -5.34
N ALA A 12 6.61 -0.90 -6.27
CA ALA A 12 5.57 -1.58 -7.05
C ALA A 12 6.10 -2.75 -7.88
N THR A 13 7.29 -2.60 -8.45
CA THR A 13 7.98 -3.64 -9.22
C THR A 13 8.59 -4.70 -8.30
N GLU A 14 9.08 -4.30 -7.13
CA GLU A 14 9.70 -5.20 -6.16
C GLU A 14 8.69 -6.04 -5.36
N LEU A 15 7.43 -5.58 -5.28
CA LEU A 15 6.41 -6.17 -4.40
C LEU A 15 6.24 -7.68 -4.59
N PRO A 16 6.07 -8.24 -5.81
CA PRO A 16 5.92 -9.69 -5.98
C PRO A 16 7.10 -10.49 -5.42
N GLY A 17 8.33 -10.03 -5.67
CA GLY A 17 9.54 -10.67 -5.16
C GLY A 17 9.75 -10.50 -3.65
N LEU A 18 9.17 -9.46 -3.05
CA LEU A 18 9.12 -9.32 -1.58
C LEU A 18 8.13 -10.30 -0.97
N LEU A 19 6.92 -10.41 -1.52
CA LEU A 19 5.89 -11.33 -1.03
C LEU A 19 6.36 -12.78 -1.08
N TYR A 20 6.93 -13.20 -2.22
CA TYR A 20 7.51 -14.53 -2.39
C TYR A 20 8.58 -14.84 -1.33
N ARG A 21 9.54 -13.93 -1.12
CA ARG A 21 10.62 -14.13 -0.13
C ARG A 21 10.13 -14.20 1.31
N MET A 22 8.95 -13.65 1.60
CA MET A 22 8.33 -13.70 2.94
C MET A 22 7.34 -14.86 3.08
N GLY A 23 7.12 -15.67 2.04
CA GLY A 23 6.14 -16.76 2.04
C GLY A 23 4.69 -16.28 2.04
N TRP A 24 4.43 -15.11 1.45
CA TRP A 24 3.11 -14.47 1.38
C TRP A 24 2.61 -14.29 -0.06
N ASP A 25 3.23 -14.98 -1.01
CA ASP A 25 2.76 -15.04 -2.39
C ASP A 25 1.36 -15.65 -2.52
N ASP A 26 0.98 -16.56 -1.61
CA ASP A 26 -0.38 -17.14 -1.52
C ASP A 26 -1.29 -16.43 -0.50
N ALA A 27 -0.81 -15.37 0.17
CA ALA A 27 -1.60 -14.67 1.17
C ALA A 27 -2.58 -13.69 0.48
N ASP A 28 -3.87 -13.76 0.82
CA ASP A 28 -4.90 -12.83 0.33
C ASP A 28 -4.82 -11.48 1.04
N LEU A 29 -3.71 -10.76 0.79
CA LEU A 29 -3.41 -9.48 1.43
C LEU A 29 -4.17 -8.30 0.79
N ASP A 30 -4.92 -8.54 -0.30
CA ASP A 30 -5.62 -7.52 -1.10
C ASP A 30 -4.75 -6.26 -1.36
N LEU A 31 -3.46 -6.47 -1.63
CA LEU A 31 -2.50 -5.41 -1.93
C LEU A 31 -2.46 -5.12 -3.42
N ARG A 32 -2.76 -3.87 -3.79
CA ARG A 32 -2.60 -3.37 -5.14
C ARG A 32 -1.49 -2.33 -5.21
N ALA A 33 -0.37 -2.69 -5.82
CA ALA A 33 0.69 -1.75 -6.14
C ALA A 33 0.33 -0.91 -7.37
N LEU A 34 0.61 0.39 -7.30
CA LEU A 34 0.45 1.33 -8.40
C LEU A 34 1.82 1.90 -8.76
N GLY A 35 2.22 1.72 -10.03
CA GLY A 35 3.49 2.19 -10.55
C GLY A 35 3.42 3.59 -11.16
N PRO A 36 4.52 4.04 -11.77
CA PRO A 36 4.57 5.32 -12.50
C PRO A 36 3.43 5.45 -13.52
N GLY A 37 2.84 6.64 -13.62
CA GLY A 37 1.71 6.94 -14.52
C GLY A 37 0.34 6.53 -13.99
N ALA A 38 0.27 5.77 -12.90
CA ALA A 38 -1.00 5.53 -12.22
C ALA A 38 -1.49 6.79 -11.50
N HIS A 39 -2.81 6.95 -11.48
CA HIS A 39 -3.48 8.04 -10.77
C HIS A 39 -4.44 7.45 -9.75
N ILE A 40 -4.62 8.17 -8.66
CA ILE A 40 -5.55 7.84 -7.58
C ILE A 40 -6.43 9.04 -7.31
N THR A 41 -7.68 8.79 -6.91
CA THR A 41 -8.49 9.81 -6.26
C THR A 41 -7.94 10.03 -4.87
N ALA A 42 -7.61 11.28 -4.52
CA ALA A 42 -7.06 11.60 -3.22
C ALA A 42 -8.06 11.25 -2.09
N PRO A 43 -7.69 10.37 -1.13
CA PRO A 43 -8.46 10.18 0.11
C PRO A 43 -8.55 11.46 0.97
N PRO A 44 -9.63 11.67 1.75
CA PRO A 44 -10.79 10.78 1.89
C PRO A 44 -11.70 10.80 0.66
N SER A 45 -12.11 9.61 0.19
CA SER A 45 -12.99 9.46 -0.96
C SER A 45 -13.72 8.12 -0.90
N ASP A 46 -14.94 8.04 -1.41
CA ASP A 46 -15.68 6.80 -1.67
C ASP A 46 -15.77 6.48 -3.17
N LEU A 47 -15.12 7.30 -4.01
CA LEU A 47 -15.09 7.15 -5.46
C LEU A 47 -14.33 5.87 -5.81
N GLY A 48 -15.06 4.83 -6.22
CA GLY A 48 -14.53 3.50 -6.51
C GLY A 48 -15.40 2.35 -6.02
N GLY A 49 -16.46 2.62 -5.25
CA GLY A 49 -17.51 1.63 -4.93
C GLY A 49 -17.10 0.55 -3.93
N LEU A 50 -15.91 0.64 -3.32
CA LEU A 50 -15.36 -0.34 -2.38
C LEU A 50 -15.42 0.17 -0.91
N GLY A 51 -16.35 1.10 -0.68
CA GLY A 51 -16.50 1.84 0.57
C GLY A 51 -15.49 2.98 0.73
N PRO A 52 -15.45 3.63 1.91
CA PRO A 52 -14.59 4.79 2.15
C PRO A 52 -13.12 4.40 2.05
N VAL A 53 -12.35 5.28 1.41
CA VAL A 53 -10.90 5.22 1.26
C VAL A 53 -10.26 6.27 2.14
N ARG A 54 -9.23 5.88 2.91
CA ARG A 54 -8.47 6.77 3.81
C ARG A 54 -6.96 6.69 3.57
N TRP A 55 -6.22 7.70 3.99
CA TRP A 55 -4.75 7.60 4.08
C TRP A 55 -4.35 6.80 5.32
N LEU A 56 -3.43 5.84 5.19
CA LEU A 56 -2.73 5.30 6.38
C LEU A 56 -1.74 6.31 6.95
N ARG A 57 -1.03 7.00 6.04
CA ARG A 57 -0.13 8.12 6.34
C ARG A 57 -0.34 9.18 5.25
N PRO A 58 -0.98 10.31 5.56
CA PRO A 58 -1.23 11.36 4.57
C PRO A 58 0.07 11.91 3.98
N PRO A 59 0.11 12.22 2.66
CA PRO A 59 1.23 12.91 2.01
C PRO A 59 1.21 14.41 2.35
N VAL A 60 1.81 14.78 3.46
CA VAL A 60 2.08 16.18 3.84
C VAL A 60 3.53 16.51 3.54
N LEU A 61 3.92 17.77 3.66
CA LEU A 61 5.25 18.26 3.28
C LEU A 61 6.39 17.38 3.85
N ASP A 62 6.28 17.02 5.13
CA ASP A 62 7.30 16.25 5.85
C ASP A 62 7.29 14.75 5.52
N THR A 63 6.20 14.23 4.95
CA THR A 63 6.00 12.78 4.75
C THR A 63 6.09 12.38 3.28
N ALA A 64 5.84 13.31 2.36
CA ALA A 64 5.79 13.07 0.92
C ALA A 64 7.18 12.99 0.27
N ALA A 65 8.18 13.70 0.81
CA ALA A 65 9.52 13.77 0.23
C ALA A 65 10.29 12.44 0.32
N ALA A 66 10.04 11.66 1.38
CA ALA A 66 10.75 10.40 1.64
C ALA A 66 9.77 9.34 2.18
N PRO A 67 8.97 8.71 1.31
CA PRO A 67 8.09 7.63 1.72
C PRO A 67 8.89 6.38 2.14
N PRO A 68 8.38 5.58 3.08
CA PRO A 68 9.10 4.40 3.61
C PRO A 68 9.27 3.31 2.55
N GLN A 69 10.30 2.48 2.70
CA GLN A 69 10.46 1.28 1.86
C GLN A 69 9.32 0.30 2.13
N ALA A 70 8.76 -0.31 1.08
CA ALA A 70 7.62 -1.22 1.20
C ALA A 70 7.89 -2.40 2.15
N ARG A 71 9.11 -2.97 2.14
CA ARG A 71 9.50 -4.07 3.02
C ARG A 71 9.29 -3.81 4.52
N LEU A 72 9.35 -2.53 4.95
CA LEU A 72 9.14 -2.15 6.35
C LEU A 72 7.66 -2.22 6.74
N LEU A 73 6.76 -2.04 5.77
CA LEU A 73 5.31 -2.01 6.00
C LEU A 73 4.66 -3.37 5.78
N LEU A 74 5.18 -4.17 4.84
CA LEU A 74 4.57 -5.46 4.49
C LEU A 74 4.43 -6.36 5.73
N GLY A 75 5.46 -6.42 6.57
CA GLY A 75 5.47 -7.07 7.88
C GLY A 75 4.18 -6.88 8.68
N THR A 76 3.89 -5.60 8.93
CA THR A 76 2.75 -5.15 9.72
C THR A 76 1.43 -5.28 8.98
N LEU A 77 1.40 -4.97 7.67
CA LEU A 77 0.19 -5.07 6.86
C LEU A 77 -0.31 -6.52 6.80
N ALA A 78 0.57 -7.49 6.56
CA ALA A 78 0.18 -8.88 6.52
C ALA A 78 -0.32 -9.38 7.87
N TYR A 79 0.34 -8.99 8.97
CA TYR A 79 -0.14 -9.31 10.30
C TYR A 79 -1.56 -8.76 10.56
N ILE A 80 -1.86 -7.55 10.10
CA ILE A 80 -3.18 -6.92 10.26
C ILE A 80 -4.23 -7.57 9.34
N CYS A 81 -3.90 -7.88 8.09
CA CYS A 81 -4.83 -8.53 7.15
C CYS A 81 -5.11 -9.99 7.52
N HIS A 82 -4.14 -10.69 8.12
CA HIS A 82 -4.33 -12.09 8.53
C HIS A 82 -5.23 -12.25 9.77
N ARG A 83 -5.36 -11.21 10.60
CA ARG A 83 -6.11 -11.25 11.86
C ARG A 83 -7.54 -10.68 11.78
N SER A 84 -8.01 -10.34 10.59
CA SER A 84 -9.29 -9.67 10.33
C SER A 84 -10.31 -10.58 9.68
#